data_AF-S6TVH5-F1
#
_entry.id   AF-S6TVH5-F1
#
_cell.length_a   1.000
_cell.length_b   1.000
_cell.length_c   1.000
_cell.angle_alpha   90.00
_cell.angle_beta   90.00
_cell.angle_gamma   90.00
#
_symmetry.space_group_name_H-M   'P 1'
#
loop_
_entity.id
_entity.type
_entity.pdbx_description
1 polymer ?
#
loop_
_entity_poly.entity_id
_entity_poly.type
_entity_poly.pdbx_seq_one_letter_code
_entity_poly.pdbx_strand_id
1 'polypeptide(L)'
;MVLSAELAQRDHFPAIDVLRSRSRLMDHVATPEHKRLASRLRELIARRQEIELLIQVGEYAAGSDPLADEAIIRHSAIEAFLRQPAAEHDSLTQTLVYLRKVLA
;
A
#
# COMPACT_ATOMS: atom_id res chain seq x y z
N MET A 1 4.95 -14.22 -4.82
CA MET A 1 3.73 -13.40 -4.70
C MET A 1 2.72 -14.20 -3.92
N VAL A 2 2.00 -13.56 -2.99
CA VAL A 2 1.02 -14.22 -2.12
C VAL A 2 -0.33 -13.56 -2.36
N LEU A 3 -1.36 -14.38 -2.59
CA LEU A 3 -2.73 -13.91 -2.74
C LEU A 3 -3.46 -13.97 -1.40
N SER A 4 -4.32 -12.98 -1.13
CA SER A 4 -5.13 -12.90 0.08
C SER A 4 -6.60 -13.19 -0.24
N ALA A 5 -7.17 -14.19 0.44
CA ALA A 5 -8.60 -14.47 0.36
C ALA A 5 -9.45 -13.31 0.91
N GLU A 6 -8.96 -12.61 1.94
CA GLU A 6 -9.65 -11.45 2.52
C GLU A 6 -9.78 -10.30 1.52
N LEU A 7 -8.71 -10.02 0.76
CA LEU A 7 -8.75 -9.01 -0.30
C LEU A 7 -9.74 -9.41 -1.41
N ALA A 8 -9.75 -10.68 -1.81
CA ALA A 8 -10.70 -11.18 -2.80
C ALA A 8 -12.16 -11.08 -2.33
N GLN A 9 -12.43 -11.35 -1.05
CA GLN A 9 -13.77 -11.18 -0.47
C GLN A 9 -14.24 -9.72 -0.43
N ARG A 10 -13.30 -8.77 -0.41
CA ARG A 10 -13.55 -7.31 -0.46
C ARG A 10 -13.58 -6.74 -1.88
N ASP A 11 -13.62 -7.61 -2.90
CA ASP A 11 -13.55 -7.23 -4.33
C ASP A 11 -12.30 -6.38 -4.66
N HIS A 12 -11.19 -6.65 -3.97
CA HIS A 12 -9.91 -6.01 -4.22
C HIS A 12 -9.07 -6.86 -5.17
N PHE A 13 -9.03 -6.47 -6.45
CA PHE A 13 -8.26 -7.17 -7.48
C PHE A 13 -7.20 -6.28 -8.14
N PRO A 14 -5.98 -6.80 -8.37
CA PRO A 14 -5.49 -8.12 -7.96
C PRO A 14 -5.41 -8.30 -6.44
N ALA A 15 -5.78 -9.48 -5.94
CA ALA A 15 -5.86 -9.76 -4.50
C ALA A 15 -4.49 -10.07 -3.87
N ILE A 16 -3.50 -9.20 -4.11
CA ILE A 16 -2.11 -9.42 -3.71
C ILE A 16 -1.87 -8.91 -2.29
N ASP A 17 -1.40 -9.79 -1.40
CA ASP A 17 -0.87 -9.38 -0.11
C ASP A 17 0.53 -8.80 -0.30
N VAL A 18 0.61 -7.46 -0.31
CA VAL A 18 1.86 -6.72 -0.52
C VAL A 18 2.85 -6.98 0.61
N LEU A 19 2.41 -7.06 1.87
CA LEU A 19 3.29 -7.23 3.01
C LEU A 19 3.92 -8.62 3.04
N ARG A 20 3.16 -9.67 2.67
CA ARG A 20 3.66 -11.04 2.54
C ARG A 20 4.37 -11.32 1.22
N SER A 21 4.22 -10.46 0.22
CA SER A 21 4.92 -10.57 -1.07
C SER A 21 6.26 -9.82 -1.06
N ARG A 22 7.33 -10.48 -1.52
CA ARG A 22 8.65 -9.86 -1.73
C ARG A 22 9.30 -10.37 -3.02
N SER A 23 9.96 -9.48 -3.74
CA SER A 23 10.82 -9.81 -4.87
C SER A 23 12.28 -9.78 -4.41
N ARG A 24 13.02 -10.87 -4.65
CA ARG A 24 14.46 -10.96 -4.30
C ARG A 24 15.36 -10.13 -5.24
N LEU A 25 14.86 -9.78 -6.41
CA LEU A 25 15.61 -8.99 -7.39
C LEU A 25 15.39 -7.49 -7.27
N MET A 26 14.40 -7.04 -6.48
CA MET A 26 14.04 -5.62 -6.32
C MET A 26 15.27 -4.76 -6.00
N ASP A 27 16.14 -5.25 -5.12
CA ASP A 27 17.33 -4.52 -4.67
C ASP A 27 18.36 -4.31 -5.77
N HIS A 28 18.37 -5.18 -6.77
CA HIS A 28 19.31 -5.19 -7.89
C HIS A 28 18.79 -4.46 -9.14
N VAL A 29 17.47 -4.39 -9.32
CA VAL A 29 16.86 -3.86 -10.57
C VAL A 29 16.21 -2.49 -10.41
N ALA A 30 15.83 -2.11 -9.18
CA ALA A 30 15.15 -0.85 -8.92
C ALA A 30 16.11 0.25 -8.46
N THR A 31 15.84 1.50 -8.89
CA THR A 31 16.60 2.67 -8.45
C THR A 31 16.43 2.90 -6.95
N PRO A 32 17.37 3.60 -6.29
CA PRO A 32 17.24 3.94 -4.87
C PRO A 32 15.95 4.70 -4.54
N GLU A 33 15.52 5.60 -5.41
CA GLU A 33 14.27 6.35 -5.24
C GLU A 33 13.05 5.42 -5.28
N HIS A 34 12.97 4.52 -6.27
CA HIS A 34 11.86 3.58 -6.38
C HIS A 34 11.77 2.69 -5.15
N LYS A 35 12.91 2.22 -4.63
CA LYS A 35 12.99 1.41 -3.41
C LYS A 35 12.49 2.19 -2.18
N ARG A 36 12.89 3.46 -2.05
CA ARG A 36 12.43 4.32 -0.96
C ARG A 36 10.91 4.52 -0.99
N LEU A 37 10.35 4.82 -2.16
CA LEU A 37 8.90 4.99 -2.32
C LEU A 37 8.15 3.70 -1.99
N ALA A 38 8.61 2.56 -2.52
CA ALA A 38 8.01 1.26 -2.24
C ALA A 38 8.08 0.89 -0.75
N SER A 39 9.20 1.19 -0.09
CA SER A 39 9.35 0.98 1.36
C SER A 39 8.38 1.84 2.16
N ARG A 40 8.23 3.12 1.80
CA ARG A 40 7.29 4.03 2.48
C ARG A 40 5.84 3.58 2.32
N LEU A 41 5.44 3.16 1.12
CA LEU A 41 4.10 2.61 0.90
C LEU A 41 3.83 1.40 1.81
N ARG A 42 4.80 0.47 1.91
CA ARG A 42 4.68 -0.72 2.76
C ARG A 42 4.61 -0.38 4.25
N GLU A 43 5.35 0.63 4.69
CA GLU A 43 5.30 1.13 6.07
C GLU A 43 3.90 1.65 6.42
N LEU A 44 3.28 2.43 5.53
CA LEU A 44 1.91 2.92 5.73
C LEU A 44 0.89 1.79 5.74
N ILE A 45 1.01 0.80 4.84
CA ILE A 45 0.12 -0.38 4.83
C ILE A 45 0.25 -1.16 6.15
N ALA A 46 1.47 -1.41 6.61
CA ALA A 46 1.72 -2.12 7.87
C ALA A 46 1.16 -1.35 9.06
N ARG A 47 1.42 -0.03 9.14
CA ARG A 47 0.92 0.79 10.24
C ARG A 47 -0.61 0.82 10.26
N ARG A 48 -1.25 0.96 9.10
CA ARG A 48 -2.71 0.93 8.98
C ARG A 48 -3.31 -0.39 9.47
N GLN A 49 -2.64 -1.51 9.21
CA GLN A 49 -3.08 -2.83 9.67
C GLN A 49 -2.93 -2.99 11.19
N GLU A 50 -1.85 -2.48 11.78
CA GLU A 50 -1.62 -2.53 13.22
C GLU A 50 -2.69 -1.76 14.03
N ILE A 51 -3.15 -0.63 13.50
CA ILE A 51 -4.14 0.24 14.17
C ILE A 51 -5.58 -0.03 13.75
N GLU A 52 -5.84 -0.97 12.83
CA GLU A 52 -7.18 -1.27 12.29
C GLU A 52 -8.18 -1.54 13.41
N LEU A 53 -7.80 -2.36 14.40
CA LEU A 53 -8.66 -2.67 15.53
C LEU A 53 -9.02 -1.41 16.34
N LEU A 54 -8.03 -0.55 16.62
CA LEU A 54 -8.23 0.67 17.39
C LEU A 54 -9.19 1.64 16.68
N ILE A 55 -9.12 1.71 15.34
CA ILE A 55 -10.04 2.51 14.54
C ILE A 55 -11.45 1.90 14.60
N GLN A 56 -11.59 0.58 14.45
CA GLN A 56 -12.88 -0.09 14.45
C GLN A 56 -13.64 0.04 15.78
N VAL A 57 -12.92 0.04 16.91
CA VAL A 57 -13.53 0.25 18.24
C VAL A 57 -13.70 1.73 18.61
N GLY A 58 -13.20 2.65 17.78
CA GLY A 58 -13.29 4.10 18.02
C GLY A 58 -12.29 4.64 19.04
N GLU A 59 -11.27 3.86 19.41
CA GLU A 59 -10.26 4.21 20.42
C GLU A 59 -9.01 4.90 19.81
N TYR A 60 -8.94 5.01 18.47
CA TYR A 60 -7.85 5.73 17.82
C TYR A 60 -8.04 7.25 17.93
N ALA A 61 -7.09 7.94 18.57
CA ALA A 61 -7.04 9.40 18.67
C ALA A 61 -6.05 9.99 17.65
N ALA A 62 -6.56 10.84 16.76
CA ALA A 62 -5.72 11.57 15.81
C ALA A 62 -4.69 12.46 16.53
N GLY A 63 -3.48 12.55 15.98
CA GLY A 63 -2.36 13.32 16.53
C GLY A 63 -1.51 12.57 17.56
N SER A 64 -1.90 11.34 17.94
CA SER A 64 -1.11 10.49 18.86
C SER A 64 0.10 9.85 18.17
N ASP A 65 -0.02 9.56 16.88
CA ASP A 65 1.02 8.96 16.07
C ASP A 65 0.95 9.51 14.63
N PRO A 66 1.91 10.36 14.23
CA PRO A 66 1.95 10.94 12.89
C PRO A 66 1.97 9.92 11.75
N LEU A 67 2.59 8.75 11.97
CA LEU A 67 2.65 7.69 10.96
C LEU A 67 1.30 7.00 10.80
N ALA A 68 0.62 6.75 11.92
CA ALA A 68 -0.73 6.20 11.91
C ALA A 68 -1.73 7.17 11.27
N ASP A 69 -1.61 8.46 11.59
CA ASP A 69 -2.43 9.52 10.98
C ASP A 69 -2.23 9.56 9.47
N GLU A 70 -0.97 9.56 9.01
CA GLU A 70 -0.67 9.52 7.57
C GLU A 70 -1.21 8.25 6.92
N ALA A 71 -1.06 7.09 7.58
CA ALA A 71 -1.54 5.81 7.09
C ALA A 71 -3.08 5.79 6.95
N ILE A 72 -3.80 6.43 7.86
CA ILE A 72 -5.26 6.61 7.80
C ILE A 72 -5.63 7.51 6.63
N ILE A 73 -5.01 8.70 6.54
CA ILE A 73 -5.30 9.70 5.50
C ILE A 73 -5.07 9.12 4.10
N ARG A 74 -4.00 8.35 3.93
CA ARG A 74 -3.59 7.81 2.63
C ARG A 74 -4.21 6.46 2.29
N HIS A 75 -4.92 5.83 3.22
CA HIS A 75 -5.42 4.46 3.06
C HIS A 75 -6.22 4.27 1.78
N SER A 76 -7.16 5.17 1.48
CA SER A 76 -8.01 5.10 0.28
C SER A 76 -7.20 5.23 -1.02
N ALA A 77 -6.22 6.13 -1.06
CA ALA A 77 -5.34 6.31 -2.21
C ALA A 77 -4.43 5.08 -2.43
N ILE A 78 -3.96 4.48 -1.33
CA ILE A 78 -3.16 3.24 -1.38
C ILE A 78 -4.01 2.08 -1.90
N GLU A 79 -5.24 1.90 -1.41
CA GLU A 79 -6.14 0.86 -1.91
C GLU A 79 -6.44 1.05 -3.41
N ALA A 80 -6.69 2.29 -3.84
CA ALA A 80 -6.92 2.59 -5.25
C ALA A 80 -5.69 2.24 -6.12
N PHE A 81 -4.48 2.54 -5.64
CA PHE A 81 -3.24 2.23 -6.33
C PHE A 81 -2.97 0.72 -6.45
N LEU A 82 -3.42 -0.08 -5.49
CA LEU A 82 -3.22 -1.53 -5.48
C LEU A 82 -4.29 -2.30 -6.25
N ARG A 83 -5.39 -1.64 -6.64
CA ARG A 83 -6.42 -2.22 -7.49
C ARG A 83 -6.14 -1.90 -8.95
N GLN A 84 -6.27 -2.91 -9.81
CA GLN A 84 -6.09 -2.76 -11.24
C GLN A 84 -7.04 -3.70 -11.99
N PRO A 85 -7.97 -3.18 -12.81
CA PRO A 85 -8.77 -3.97 -13.74
C PRO A 85 -7.89 -4.74 -14.74
N ALA A 86 -8.33 -5.92 -15.17
CA ALA A 86 -7.58 -6.77 -16.09
C ALA A 86 -7.31 -6.14 -17.47
N ALA A 87 -8.12 -5.17 -17.89
CA ALA A 87 -7.93 -4.44 -19.15
C ALA A 87 -6.99 -3.24 -19.01
N GLU A 88 -6.66 -2.83 -17.78
CA GLU A 88 -5.81 -1.68 -17.50
C GLU A 88 -4.34 -2.10 -17.53
N HIS A 89 -3.51 -1.22 -18.11
CA HIS A 89 -2.08 -1.46 -18.27
C HIS A 89 -1.32 -0.17 -17.98
N ASP A 90 -0.34 -0.27 -17.09
CA ASP A 90 0.55 0.83 -16.76
C ASP A 90 1.99 0.53 -17.16
N SER A 91 2.63 1.49 -17.81
CA SER A 91 4.08 1.48 -17.93
C SER A 91 4.73 1.72 -16.56
N LEU A 92 5.97 1.25 -16.40
CA LEU A 92 6.76 1.51 -15.18
C LEU A 92 6.80 3.00 -14.83
N THR A 93 6.94 3.87 -15.83
CA THR A 93 6.96 5.32 -15.64
C THR A 93 5.65 5.84 -15.05
N GLN A 94 4.50 5.36 -15.54
CA GLN A 94 3.18 5.74 -15.02
C GLN A 94 3.00 5.24 -13.58
N THR A 95 3.33 3.97 -13.31
CA THR A 95 3.24 3.38 -11.97
C THR A 95 4.04 4.19 -10.96
N LEU A 96 5.24 4.66 -11.31
CA LEU A 96 6.07 5.47 -10.42
C LEU A 96 5.51 6.87 -10.19
N VAL A 97 4.88 7.48 -11.20
CA VAL A 97 4.17 8.75 -11.04
C VAL A 97 2.98 8.58 -10.09
N TYR A 98 2.19 7.52 -10.25
CA TYR A 98 1.08 7.23 -9.33
C TYR A 98 1.56 6.94 -7.91
N LEU A 99 2.62 6.14 -7.76
CA LEU A 99 3.21 5.86 -6.45
C LEU A 99 3.67 7.15 -5.75
N ARG A 100 4.30 8.08 -6.47
CA ARG A 100 4.65 9.38 -5.90
C ARG A 100 3.43 10.19 -5.50
N LYS A 101 2.35 10.19 -6.29
CA LYS A 101 1.11 10.91 -5.98
C LYS A 101 0.40 10.36 -4.75
N VAL A 102 0.40 9.04 -4.56
CA VAL A 102 -0.16 8.38 -3.36
C VAL A 102 0.61 8.78 -2.10
N LEU A 103 1.92 9.04 -2.26
CA LEU A 103 2.82 9.39 -1.18
C LEU A 103 3.10 10.91 -1.06
N ALA A 104 2.45 11.75 -1.87
CA ALA A 104 2.54 13.21 -1.83
C ALA A 104 1.54 13.77 -0.82
#